data_AF-A0A058ZQ02-F1
#
_entry.id   AF-A0A058ZQ02-F1
#
_cell.length_a   1.000
_cell.length_b   1.000
_cell.length_c   1.000
_cell.angle_alpha   90.00
_cell.angle_beta   90.00
_cell.angle_gamma   90.00
#
_symmetry.space_group_name_H-M   'P 1'
#
loop_
_entity.id
_entity.type
_entity.pdbx_description
1 polymer ?
#
loop_
_entity_poly.entity_id
_entity_poly.type
_entity_poly.pdbx_seq_one_letter_code
_entity_poly.pdbx_strand_id
1 'polypeptide(L)'
;MSHSSLIRSYEIPDKTRPIPEDERGMCGPSAELIPFKPDRLEAENVIGRRVDEVTCHIGTYGMGGTGFFGMRLDSEWLTIAIHGAGNWITVDGLLVEDTFFDDYARPEPWINEAGDRLSPVLVGSRIVAIDVTARAMHMTFSNGSSLDIKEAADYRPIFQGTKQPRLFVSGDDLCDVVFLSPTSEIWVE
;
A
#
# COMPACT_ATOMS: atom_id res chain seq x y z
N MET A 1 -21.05 -13.11 -1.31
CA MET A 1 -20.91 -11.64 -1.45
C MET A 1 -19.42 -11.38 -1.64
N SER A 2 -19.05 -10.51 -2.59
CA SER A 2 -17.64 -10.12 -2.72
C SER A 2 -17.29 -9.21 -1.54
N HIS A 3 -16.26 -9.55 -0.79
CA HIS A 3 -15.75 -8.72 0.30
C HIS A 3 -14.85 -7.63 -0.28
N SER A 4 -14.97 -6.41 0.24
CA SER A 4 -14.08 -5.31 -0.13
C SER A 4 -12.63 -5.67 0.21
N SER A 5 -11.70 -5.27 -0.66
CA SER A 5 -10.26 -5.36 -0.37
C SER A 5 -9.73 -4.10 0.35
N LEU A 6 -10.58 -3.08 0.54
CA LEU A 6 -10.24 -1.84 1.24
C LEU A 6 -10.42 -2.05 2.73
N ILE A 7 -9.35 -1.88 3.49
CA ILE A 7 -9.38 -1.96 4.95
C ILE A 7 -9.64 -0.56 5.49
N ARG A 8 -10.48 -0.39 6.52
CA ARG A 8 -10.89 0.93 7.02
C ARG A 8 -10.86 1.08 8.55
N SER A 9 -10.52 0.01 9.27
CA SER A 9 -10.31 0.05 10.72
C SER A 9 -8.85 -0.25 11.00
N TYR A 10 -8.22 0.63 11.77
CA TYR A 10 -6.79 0.57 12.03
C TYR A 10 -6.51 0.82 13.50
N GLU A 11 -5.45 0.22 13.99
CA GLU A 11 -4.78 0.60 15.22
C GLU A 11 -3.30 0.87 14.96
N ILE A 12 -2.69 1.74 15.76
CA ILE A 12 -1.25 1.99 15.73
C ILE A 12 -0.66 1.93 17.14
N PRO A 13 0.65 1.71 17.28
CA PRO A 13 1.32 1.74 18.57
C PRO A 13 1.24 3.12 19.23
N ASP A 14 0.78 3.16 20.48
CA ASP A 14 0.89 4.32 21.36
C ASP A 14 2.33 4.46 21.85
N LYS A 15 3.08 5.41 21.26
CA LYS A 15 4.48 5.68 21.61
C LYS A 15 4.68 6.03 23.10
N THR A 16 3.62 6.38 23.84
CA THR A 16 3.69 6.67 25.27
C THR A 16 3.58 5.42 26.15
N ARG A 17 3.20 4.28 25.59
CA ARG A 17 2.98 3.01 26.29
C ARG A 17 3.72 1.83 25.61
N PRO A 18 5.06 1.90 25.49
CA PRO A 18 5.84 0.86 24.82
C PRO A 18 5.74 -0.47 25.57
N ILE A 19 5.64 -1.57 24.83
CA ILE A 19 5.72 -2.93 25.38
C ILE A 19 7.20 -3.33 25.43
N PRO A 20 7.73 -3.93 26.51
CA PRO A 20 9.10 -4.44 26.55
C PRO A 20 9.37 -5.52 25.50
N GLU A 21 10.55 -5.54 24.86
CA GLU A 21 10.86 -6.46 23.76
C GLU A 21 10.69 -7.94 24.11
N ASP A 22 10.99 -8.32 25.35
CA ASP A 22 10.81 -9.68 25.88
C ASP A 22 9.34 -10.07 26.11
N GLU A 23 8.43 -9.09 26.12
CA GLU A 23 6.99 -9.28 26.31
C GLU A 23 6.19 -9.21 24.98
N ARG A 24 6.75 -8.62 23.92
CA ARG A 24 6.06 -8.39 22.63
C ARG A 24 5.67 -9.69 21.89
N GLY A 25 6.33 -10.81 22.17
CA GLY A 25 6.27 -11.99 21.30
C GLY A 25 6.88 -11.72 19.92
N MET A 26 7.04 -12.76 19.10
CA MET A 26 7.79 -12.68 17.83
C MET A 26 7.20 -11.69 16.82
N CYS A 27 5.89 -11.49 16.85
CA CYS A 27 5.16 -10.68 15.88
C CYS A 27 4.13 -9.74 16.53
N GLY A 28 4.28 -9.42 17.82
CA GLY A 28 3.34 -8.52 18.51
C GLY A 28 3.72 -7.05 18.33
N PRO A 29 2.83 -6.14 18.78
CA PRO A 29 3.02 -4.72 18.56
C PRO A 29 4.18 -4.15 19.37
N SER A 30 4.78 -3.07 18.88
CA SER A 30 5.87 -2.38 19.59
C SER A 30 5.41 -1.64 20.85
N ALA A 31 4.13 -1.28 20.92
CA ALA A 31 3.49 -0.60 22.04
C ALA A 31 2.03 -1.03 22.17
N GLU A 32 1.36 -0.61 23.24
CA GLU A 32 -0.09 -0.79 23.32
C GLU A 32 -0.79 -0.13 22.14
N LEU A 33 -1.78 -0.83 21.57
CA LEU A 33 -2.49 -0.36 20.39
C LEU A 33 -3.56 0.66 20.77
N ILE A 34 -3.68 1.70 19.96
CA ILE A 34 -4.74 2.69 20.03
C ILE A 34 -5.46 2.79 18.69
N PRO A 35 -6.78 3.03 18.69
CA PRO A 35 -7.52 3.26 17.46
C PRO A 35 -6.92 4.41 16.64
N PHE A 36 -6.73 4.18 15.35
CA PHE A 36 -6.17 5.15 14.42
C PHE A 36 -7.20 5.46 13.34
N LYS A 37 -7.58 6.74 13.26
CA LYS A 37 -8.48 7.27 12.24
C LYS A 37 -7.71 8.31 11.42
N PRO A 38 -7.06 7.91 10.32
CA PRO A 38 -6.36 8.86 9.48
C PRO A 38 -7.36 9.78 8.76
N ASP A 39 -6.93 11.02 8.53
CA ASP A 39 -7.64 11.90 7.61
C ASP A 39 -7.45 11.43 6.15
N ARG A 40 -8.43 11.76 5.30
CA ARG A 40 -8.31 11.54 3.86
C ARG A 40 -7.11 12.35 3.33
N LEU A 41 -6.38 11.77 2.39
CA LEU A 41 -5.22 12.45 1.82
C LEU A 41 -5.63 13.67 0.98
N GLU A 42 -5.12 14.85 1.37
CA GLU A 42 -5.12 16.04 0.54
C GLU A 42 -3.81 16.13 -0.26
N ALA A 43 -3.91 16.52 -1.54
CA ALA A 43 -2.76 16.53 -2.45
C ALA A 43 -1.61 17.43 -1.96
N GLU A 44 -1.95 18.55 -1.32
CA GLU A 44 -0.98 19.50 -0.75
C GLU A 44 -0.10 18.91 0.37
N ASN A 45 -0.55 17.82 1.01
CA ASN A 45 0.22 17.15 2.06
C ASN A 45 1.39 16.32 1.51
N VAL A 46 1.42 16.05 0.20
CA VAL A 46 2.42 15.14 -0.41
C VAL A 46 3.13 15.73 -1.63
N ILE A 47 2.51 16.66 -2.37
CA ILE A 47 3.16 17.30 -3.52
C ILE A 47 4.46 17.98 -3.08
N GLY A 48 5.53 17.71 -3.84
CA GLY A 48 6.88 18.19 -3.59
C GLY A 48 7.69 17.36 -2.60
N ARG A 49 7.09 16.44 -1.84
CA ARG A 49 7.82 15.58 -0.89
C ARG A 49 8.66 14.55 -1.62
N ARG A 50 9.81 14.21 -1.02
CA ARG A 50 10.75 13.22 -1.54
C ARG A 50 10.33 11.83 -1.06
N VAL A 51 10.38 10.85 -1.95
CA VAL A 51 10.23 9.44 -1.58
C VAL A 51 11.55 8.95 -0.98
N ASP A 52 11.52 8.58 0.29
CA ASP A 52 12.70 8.08 0.99
C ASP A 52 12.78 6.55 1.01
N GLU A 53 11.63 5.88 0.86
CA GLU A 53 11.50 4.44 0.91
C GLU A 53 10.20 4.00 0.25
N VAL A 54 10.18 2.78 -0.30
CA VAL A 54 8.99 2.12 -0.83
C VAL A 54 8.91 0.71 -0.23
N THR A 55 7.70 0.25 0.12
CA THR A 55 7.49 -1.12 0.59
C THR A 55 6.07 -1.60 0.33
N CYS A 56 5.91 -2.90 0.05
CA CYS A 56 4.61 -3.57 -0.04
C CYS A 56 4.20 -4.24 1.28
N HIS A 57 4.92 -3.96 2.36
CA HIS A 57 4.75 -4.65 3.65
C HIS A 57 4.37 -3.69 4.77
N ILE A 58 3.67 -2.60 4.45
CA ILE A 58 3.02 -1.79 5.49
C ILE A 58 1.89 -2.61 6.10
N GLY A 59 1.74 -2.43 7.40
CA GLY A 59 0.74 -3.14 8.19
C GLY A 59 1.22 -4.52 8.62
N THR A 60 0.98 -4.84 9.87
CA THR A 60 1.35 -6.11 10.49
C THR A 60 0.10 -6.90 10.80
N TYR A 61 0.09 -8.14 10.34
CA TYR A 61 -0.71 -9.21 10.89
C TYR A 61 0.29 -10.26 11.37
N GLY A 62 0.11 -10.78 12.58
CA GLY A 62 1.11 -11.56 13.32
C GLY A 62 1.70 -12.80 12.63
N MET A 63 1.35 -13.12 11.38
CA MET A 63 1.97 -14.17 10.52
C MET A 63 2.05 -13.81 9.02
N GLY A 64 2.14 -12.53 8.66
CA GLY A 64 2.28 -12.06 7.27
C GLY A 64 1.42 -10.81 7.05
N GLY A 65 2.05 -9.66 6.80
CA GLY A 65 1.36 -8.36 6.75
C GLY A 65 0.19 -8.31 5.77
N THR A 66 -0.73 -7.37 5.97
CA THR A 66 -1.90 -7.13 5.10
C THR A 66 -1.50 -6.82 3.65
N GLY A 67 -0.23 -6.49 3.44
CA GLY A 67 0.35 -6.19 2.14
C GLY A 67 -0.06 -4.80 1.66
N PHE A 68 -0.13 -3.82 2.57
CA PHE A 68 -0.38 -2.43 2.18
C PHE A 68 0.87 -1.86 1.51
N PHE A 69 0.65 -0.97 0.55
CA PHE A 69 1.73 -0.26 -0.10
C PHE A 69 2.05 1.03 0.67
N GLY A 70 3.32 1.27 0.90
CA GLY A 70 3.81 2.45 1.61
C GLY A 70 4.92 3.15 0.86
N MET A 71 4.87 4.48 0.87
CA MET A 71 6.00 5.33 0.53
C MET A 71 6.36 6.19 1.73
N ARG A 72 7.60 6.10 2.22
CA ARG A 72 8.06 6.98 3.30
C ARG A 72 8.34 8.36 2.74
N LEU A 73 7.71 9.36 3.33
CA LEU A 73 7.88 10.77 3.06
C LEU A 73 8.35 11.40 4.37
N ASP A 74 9.63 11.71 4.50
CA ASP A 74 10.23 12.21 5.74
C ASP A 74 9.96 11.27 6.94
N SER A 75 9.15 11.72 7.91
CA SER A 75 8.76 10.99 9.13
C SER A 75 7.42 10.27 9.03
N GLU A 76 6.75 10.32 7.88
CA GLU A 76 5.42 9.76 7.66
C GLU A 76 5.44 8.77 6.50
N TRP A 77 4.38 7.97 6.41
CA TRP A 77 4.15 7.00 5.37
C TRP A 77 2.89 7.36 4.60
N LEU A 78 3.02 7.63 3.31
CA LEU A 78 1.87 7.59 2.42
C LEU A 78 1.49 6.13 2.22
N THR A 79 0.36 5.75 2.81
CA THR A 79 -0.15 4.38 2.88
C THR A 79 -1.36 4.21 1.96
N ILE A 80 -1.37 3.12 1.20
CA ILE A 80 -2.50 2.64 0.42
C ILE A 80 -2.98 1.33 1.05
N ALA A 81 -4.02 1.42 1.89
CA ALA A 81 -4.50 0.32 2.74
C ALA A 81 -5.48 -0.62 2.00
N ILE A 82 -5.01 -1.19 0.89
CA ILE A 82 -5.70 -2.24 0.15
C ILE A 82 -5.00 -3.58 0.44
N HIS A 83 -5.77 -4.62 0.75
CA HIS A 83 -5.19 -5.95 0.97
C HIS A 83 -4.48 -6.45 -0.29
N GLY A 84 -3.17 -6.71 -0.18
CA GLY A 84 -2.30 -7.05 -1.32
C GLY A 84 -2.17 -5.92 -2.33
N ALA A 85 -1.95 -4.69 -1.86
CA ALA A 85 -1.93 -3.46 -2.66
C ALA A 85 -0.98 -3.52 -3.86
N GLY A 86 0.15 -4.22 -3.77
CA GLY A 86 1.07 -4.39 -4.90
C GLY A 86 0.42 -5.05 -6.12
N ASN A 87 -0.62 -5.86 -5.94
CA ASN A 87 -1.39 -6.46 -7.05
C ASN A 87 -2.44 -5.50 -7.65
N TRP A 88 -2.64 -4.32 -7.07
CA TRP A 88 -3.57 -3.29 -7.56
C TRP A 88 -2.87 -2.13 -8.26
N ILE A 89 -1.59 -1.95 -7.94
CA ILE A 89 -0.81 -0.80 -8.34
C ILE A 89 0.05 -1.17 -9.53
N THR A 90 0.08 -0.28 -10.52
CA THR A 90 1.09 -0.30 -11.59
C THR A 90 1.99 0.91 -11.49
N VAL A 91 3.27 0.73 -11.79
CA VAL A 91 4.21 1.83 -12.02
C VAL A 91 4.72 1.74 -13.45
N ASP A 92 4.59 2.83 -14.21
CA ASP A 92 4.91 2.87 -15.65
C ASP A 92 4.27 1.71 -16.46
N GLY A 93 3.05 1.31 -16.05
CA GLY A 93 2.28 0.25 -16.68
C GLY A 93 2.64 -1.19 -16.28
N LEU A 94 3.66 -1.40 -15.45
CA LEU A 94 4.01 -2.71 -14.89
C LEU A 94 3.45 -2.85 -13.46
N LEU A 95 2.92 -4.02 -13.12
CA LEU A 95 2.43 -4.30 -11.77
C LEU A 95 3.55 -4.20 -10.74
N VAL A 96 3.23 -3.68 -9.56
CA VAL A 96 4.17 -3.64 -8.45
C VAL A 96 4.48 -5.04 -7.95
N GLU A 97 3.46 -5.87 -7.72
CA GLU A 97 3.60 -7.29 -7.36
C GLU A 97 2.66 -8.16 -8.18
N ASP A 98 3.11 -9.36 -8.53
CA ASP A 98 2.30 -10.44 -9.09
C ASP A 98 2.99 -11.79 -8.88
N THR A 99 2.55 -12.56 -7.88
CA THR A 99 3.14 -13.86 -7.55
C THR A 99 3.01 -14.90 -8.66
N PHE A 100 2.04 -14.73 -9.56
CA PHE A 100 1.71 -15.75 -10.57
C PHE A 100 1.97 -15.24 -11.99
N PHE A 101 2.85 -14.25 -12.17
CA PHE A 101 3.06 -13.65 -13.48
C PHE A 101 3.48 -14.71 -14.54
N ASP A 102 4.37 -15.64 -14.17
CA ASP A 102 4.84 -16.73 -15.03
C ASP A 102 3.70 -17.68 -15.46
N ASP A 103 2.84 -18.09 -14.52
CA ASP A 103 1.72 -19.01 -14.77
C ASP A 103 0.73 -18.48 -15.83
N TYR A 104 0.67 -17.15 -15.99
CA TYR A 104 -0.24 -16.46 -16.90
C TYR A 104 0.48 -15.72 -18.03
N ALA A 105 1.78 -15.96 -18.23
CA ALA A 105 2.62 -15.29 -19.23
C ALA A 105 2.50 -13.75 -19.20
N ARG A 106 2.41 -13.17 -17.99
CA ARG A 106 2.37 -11.73 -17.76
C ARG A 106 3.78 -11.15 -17.64
N PRO A 107 3.97 -9.84 -17.91
CA PRO A 107 5.26 -9.19 -17.68
C PRO A 107 5.72 -9.35 -16.23
N GLU A 108 7.04 -9.45 -16.05
CA GLU A 108 7.65 -9.51 -14.73
C GLU A 108 7.31 -8.24 -13.91
N PRO A 109 6.74 -8.38 -12.70
CA PRO A 109 6.39 -7.24 -11.86
C PRO A 109 7.65 -6.54 -11.31
N TRP A 110 7.49 -5.35 -10.78
CA TRP A 110 8.60 -4.59 -10.20
C TRP A 110 9.25 -5.26 -8.99
N ILE A 111 8.44 -5.94 -8.17
CA ILE A 111 8.85 -6.64 -6.97
C ILE A 111 8.40 -8.10 -7.09
N ASN A 112 9.36 -9.00 -6.93
CA ASN A 112 9.15 -10.45 -6.90
C ASN A 112 10.21 -11.13 -6.02
N GLU A 113 10.26 -12.47 -6.05
CA GLU A 113 11.23 -13.25 -5.28
C GLU A 113 12.70 -12.99 -5.66
N ALA A 114 12.96 -12.48 -6.87
CA ALA A 114 14.31 -12.13 -7.30
C ALA A 114 14.77 -10.78 -6.72
N GLY A 115 13.84 -9.93 -6.28
CA GLY A 115 14.13 -8.71 -5.54
C GLY A 115 13.24 -7.53 -5.88
N ASP A 116 13.64 -6.36 -5.36
CA ASP A 116 12.95 -5.09 -5.53
C ASP A 116 13.65 -4.24 -6.60
N ARG A 117 13.01 -4.09 -7.76
CA ARG A 117 13.42 -3.19 -8.84
C ARG A 117 12.68 -1.85 -8.81
N LEU A 118 11.68 -1.68 -7.94
CA LEU A 118 10.89 -0.47 -7.83
C LEU A 118 11.62 0.62 -7.03
N SER A 119 12.21 0.25 -5.89
CA SER A 119 12.89 1.18 -5.00
C SER A 119 13.96 2.01 -5.72
N PRO A 120 14.85 1.44 -6.56
CA PRO A 120 15.82 2.21 -7.34
C PRO A 120 15.19 3.25 -8.30
N VAL A 121 13.94 3.07 -8.71
CA VAL A 121 13.23 3.99 -9.61
C VAL A 121 12.62 5.16 -8.84
N LEU A 122 11.90 4.87 -7.75
CA LEU A 122 11.11 5.87 -7.04
C LEU A 122 11.87 6.58 -5.92
N VAL A 123 12.79 5.90 -5.22
CA VAL A 123 13.51 6.50 -4.08
C VAL A 123 14.37 7.66 -4.56
N GLY A 124 14.21 8.80 -3.91
CA GLY A 124 14.85 10.05 -4.24
C GLY A 124 14.07 10.96 -5.20
N SER A 125 13.05 10.42 -5.88
CA SER A 125 12.13 11.23 -6.68
C SER A 125 11.20 12.06 -5.79
N ARG A 126 10.61 13.12 -6.36
CA ARG A 126 9.58 13.92 -5.69
C ARG A 126 8.21 13.67 -6.30
N ILE A 127 7.17 13.67 -5.47
CA ILE A 127 5.79 13.63 -5.94
C ILE A 127 5.48 14.97 -6.61
N VAL A 128 5.00 14.95 -7.85
CA VAL A 128 4.68 16.15 -8.64
C VAL A 128 3.18 16.43 -8.63
N ALA A 129 2.39 15.37 -8.77
CA ALA A 129 0.94 15.45 -8.70
C ALA A 129 0.39 14.14 -8.15
N ILE A 130 -0.78 14.23 -7.54
CA ILE A 130 -1.59 13.09 -7.12
C ILE A 130 -3.06 13.44 -7.32
N ASP A 131 -3.81 12.48 -7.84
CA ASP A 131 -5.27 12.51 -7.94
C ASP A 131 -5.81 11.19 -7.39
N VAL A 132 -6.79 11.28 -6.48
CA VAL A 132 -7.45 10.12 -5.87
C VAL A 132 -8.95 10.33 -6.01
N THR A 133 -9.59 9.36 -6.64
CA THR A 133 -11.04 9.26 -6.79
C THR A 133 -11.52 8.00 -6.08
N ALA A 134 -12.83 7.78 -5.98
CA ALA A 134 -13.37 6.61 -5.31
C ALA A 134 -12.83 5.26 -5.81
N ARG A 135 -12.40 5.15 -7.08
CA ARG A 135 -11.98 3.88 -7.69
C ARG A 135 -10.76 3.98 -8.61
N ALA A 136 -10.10 5.12 -8.62
CA ALA A 136 -8.87 5.29 -9.35
C ALA A 136 -7.94 6.24 -8.60
N MET A 137 -6.65 6.03 -8.77
CA MET A 137 -5.59 6.88 -8.27
C MET A 137 -4.53 7.03 -9.35
N HIS A 138 -4.03 8.25 -9.53
CA HIS A 138 -2.92 8.55 -10.41
C HIS A 138 -1.94 9.46 -9.68
N MET A 139 -0.65 9.12 -9.72
CA MET A 139 0.43 9.90 -9.12
C MET A 139 1.59 10.00 -10.09
N THR A 140 2.22 11.17 -10.18
CA THR A 140 3.41 11.38 -11.01
C THR A 140 4.60 11.82 -10.18
N PHE A 141 5.79 11.45 -10.65
CA PHE A 141 7.05 11.72 -9.98
C PHE A 141 7.97 12.60 -10.84
N SER A 142 8.90 13.29 -10.19
CA SER A 142 9.82 14.23 -10.84
C SER A 142 10.81 13.57 -11.81
N ASN A 143 10.97 12.25 -11.75
CA ASN A 143 11.77 11.46 -12.68
C ASN A 143 10.99 11.07 -13.95
N GLY A 144 9.71 11.44 -14.05
CA GLY A 144 8.83 11.11 -15.17
C GLY A 144 8.00 9.84 -15.01
N SER A 145 8.23 9.04 -13.95
CA SER A 145 7.43 7.85 -13.68
C SER A 145 6.01 8.20 -13.20
N SER A 146 5.08 7.26 -13.37
CA SER A 146 3.73 7.32 -12.80
C SER A 146 3.38 6.08 -11.99
N LEU A 147 2.56 6.27 -10.97
CA LEU A 147 1.91 5.21 -10.20
C LEU A 147 0.40 5.31 -10.40
N ASP A 148 -0.23 4.17 -10.68
CA ASP A 148 -1.62 4.09 -11.08
C ASP A 148 -2.35 2.95 -10.35
N ILE A 149 -3.56 3.25 -9.88
CA ILE A 149 -4.62 2.28 -9.60
C ILE A 149 -5.77 2.67 -10.52
N LYS A 150 -6.14 1.83 -11.48
CA LYS A 150 -7.24 2.12 -12.41
C LYS A 150 -8.50 1.40 -11.93
N GLU A 151 -9.68 1.92 -12.27
CA GLU A 151 -10.96 1.27 -11.90
C GLU A 151 -11.13 -0.09 -12.58
N ALA A 152 -10.78 -0.15 -13.88
CA ALA A 152 -10.79 -1.39 -14.66
C ALA A 152 -9.88 -2.45 -14.01
N ALA A 153 -10.27 -3.72 -14.13
CA ALA A 153 -9.56 -4.82 -13.47
C ALA A 153 -8.75 -5.69 -14.45
N ASP A 154 -8.71 -5.28 -15.72
CA ASP A 154 -8.05 -5.98 -16.82
C ASP A 154 -6.55 -6.19 -16.61
N TYR A 155 -5.90 -5.25 -15.91
CA TYR A 155 -4.47 -5.32 -15.61
C TYR A 155 -4.15 -6.04 -14.28
N ARG A 156 -5.16 -6.36 -13.46
CA ARG A 156 -4.95 -6.94 -12.12
C ARG A 156 -4.72 -8.46 -12.22
N PRO A 157 -3.85 -9.04 -11.38
CA PRO A 157 -3.64 -10.48 -11.34
C PRO A 157 -4.93 -11.26 -11.10
N ILE A 158 -5.05 -12.38 -11.80
CA ILE A 158 -6.10 -13.37 -11.56
C ILE A 158 -5.78 -14.10 -10.26
N PHE A 159 -6.68 -14.01 -9.28
CA PHE A 159 -6.50 -14.72 -8.01
C PHE A 159 -6.69 -16.23 -8.22
N GLN A 160 -5.70 -17.06 -7.88
CA GLN A 160 -5.72 -18.49 -8.21
C GLN A 160 -6.96 -19.23 -7.66
N GLY A 161 -7.48 -18.82 -6.51
CA GLY A 161 -8.66 -19.44 -5.90
C GLY A 161 -9.97 -19.15 -6.63
N THR A 162 -10.22 -17.88 -6.99
CA THR A 162 -11.47 -17.46 -7.64
C THR A 162 -11.39 -17.50 -9.16
N LYS A 163 -10.18 -17.57 -9.72
CA LYS A 163 -9.91 -17.43 -11.16
C LYS A 163 -10.49 -16.14 -11.75
N GLN A 164 -10.61 -15.09 -10.92
CA GLN A 164 -11.09 -13.77 -11.31
C GLN A 164 -10.13 -12.69 -10.80
N PRO A 165 -9.99 -11.55 -11.49
CA PRO A 165 -9.25 -10.41 -10.96
C PRO A 165 -9.98 -9.81 -9.76
N ARG A 166 -9.24 -9.10 -8.90
CA ARG A 166 -9.84 -8.34 -7.79
C ARG A 166 -10.63 -7.16 -8.35
N LEU A 167 -11.79 -6.88 -7.77
CA LEU A 167 -12.70 -5.81 -8.20
C LEU A 167 -12.98 -4.85 -7.05
N PHE A 168 -13.20 -3.58 -7.37
CA PHE A 168 -13.92 -2.69 -6.45
C PHE A 168 -15.36 -3.17 -6.31
N VAL A 169 -15.88 -3.16 -5.09
CA VAL A 169 -17.29 -3.47 -4.82
C VAL A 169 -18.11 -2.19 -4.65
N SER A 170 -19.44 -2.34 -4.62
CA SER A 170 -20.32 -1.21 -4.31
C SER A 170 -20.01 -0.67 -2.91
N GLY A 171 -19.80 0.65 -2.79
CA GLY A 171 -19.39 1.31 -1.56
C GLY A 171 -17.88 1.43 -1.34
N ASP A 172 -17.05 0.90 -2.25
CA ASP A 172 -15.62 1.19 -2.22
C ASP A 172 -15.33 2.64 -2.63
N ASP A 173 -14.49 3.28 -1.81
CA ASP A 173 -13.99 4.63 -1.97
C ASP A 173 -12.50 4.61 -1.56
N LEU A 174 -11.60 4.69 -2.54
CA LEU A 174 -10.16 4.72 -2.30
C LEU A 174 -9.74 5.90 -1.45
N CYS A 175 -10.49 7.01 -1.47
CA CYS A 175 -10.18 8.17 -0.64
C CYS A 175 -10.23 7.85 0.87
N ASP A 176 -10.91 6.77 1.28
CA ASP A 176 -10.95 6.31 2.67
C ASP A 176 -9.73 5.48 3.10
N VAL A 177 -8.89 5.06 2.15
CA VAL A 177 -7.78 4.12 2.41
C VAL A 177 -6.43 4.60 1.88
N VAL A 178 -6.37 5.81 1.34
CA VAL A 178 -5.13 6.50 0.97
C VAL A 178 -4.91 7.64 1.96
N PHE A 179 -3.87 7.54 2.78
CA PHE A 179 -3.63 8.46 3.89
C PHE A 179 -2.16 8.55 4.31
N LEU A 180 -1.83 9.54 5.13
CA LEU A 180 -0.54 9.63 5.82
C LEU A 180 -0.60 8.94 7.18
N SER A 181 0.36 8.07 7.44
CA SER A 181 0.53 7.35 8.70
C SER A 181 1.83 7.78 9.39
N PRO A 182 1.85 7.98 10.72
CA PRO A 182 3.06 8.30 11.46
C PRO A 182 3.99 7.08 11.69
N THR A 183 3.59 5.90 11.22
CA THR A 183 4.29 4.63 11.40
C THR A 183 3.96 3.64 10.28
N SER A 184 4.87 2.71 10.02
CA SER A 184 4.62 1.55 9.16
C SER A 184 3.88 0.42 9.88
N GLU A 185 3.87 0.47 11.21
CA GLU A 185 3.23 -0.51 12.07
C GLU A 185 1.73 -0.18 12.21
N ILE A 186 0.94 -0.71 11.27
CA ILE A 186 -0.51 -0.55 11.24
C ILE A 186 -1.16 -1.91 11.52
N TRP A 187 -2.04 -1.95 12.49
CA TRP A 187 -2.79 -3.13 12.88
C TRP A 187 -4.22 -3.02 12.37
N VAL A 188 -4.82 -4.16 12.03
CA VAL A 188 -6.19 -4.23 11.51
C VAL A 188 -7.06 -4.96 12.53
N GLU A 189 -8.26 -4.43 12.79
CA GLU A 189 -9.27 -5.06 13.65
C GLU A 189 -10.04 -6.18 12.93
#